data_AF-A0A166UDB6-F1
#
_entry.id   AF-A0A166UDB6-F1
#
_cell.length_a   1.000
_cell.length_b   1.000
_cell.length_c   1.000
_cell.angle_alpha   90.00
_cell.angle_beta   90.00
_cell.angle_gamma   90.00
#
_symmetry.space_group_name_H-M   'P 1'
#
loop_
_entity.id
_entity.type
_entity.pdbx_description
1 polymer ?
#
loop_
_entity_poly.entity_id
_entity_poly.type
_entity_poly.pdbx_seq_one_letter_code
_entity_poly.pdbx_strand_id
1 'polypeptide(L)'
;MVDLDKAVMHYRGSLELRAPGHRDRPRSLNILAAALGARFDRTGQMVDLEEAILHTRGALALCPPGHPDRSGSLNNLAVALETRFNHTGQMVDLDEAVMHYRGSIELRPPGHPDHIISLDNLAGALKARFDRTGQMVDLEESLLHTHNAVELRPPGHRNHCGYPNNLTVTFQNHTEARNVEKFVMFISLIINDVNYLTDESLNELTQICNIQTDMEDTDVWAATSVQHRREREGTLRQLERHPSGYITLWRSTVELLKGFTAATKAPFVMPGIVDRLAATLDYNLDALVGPKCNELKVKDPARYGFKPKELLSDTLQVFLNLSDQEEFVLAVAGDGRSYKWELFERAVMVIRRRAIKTEPQAQQLLAFVAKVEEAKLLLGAEDDLGEIPHEFIDPLVATVMHDPVLLPSSKIIIDRSTITSHLLSDSKDPFNRAPLSIQDVVSDPELKARIQEFLVERRKNKMDVTE
;
A
#
# COMPACT_ATOMS: atom_id res chain seq x y z
N MET A 1 15.62 30.36 -23.65
CA MET A 1 17.07 30.23 -23.91
C MET A 1 17.80 31.39 -23.26
N VAL A 2 17.51 32.65 -23.64
CA VAL A 2 18.16 33.87 -23.13
C VAL A 2 18.17 34.04 -21.59
N ASP A 3 17.19 33.49 -20.87
CA ASP A 3 17.09 33.67 -19.41
C ASP A 3 18.00 32.71 -18.60
N LEU A 4 18.08 31.44 -19.01
CA LEU A 4 18.90 30.43 -18.32
C LEU A 4 20.40 30.66 -18.53
N ASP A 5 20.82 31.10 -19.72
CA ASP A 5 22.23 31.44 -19.98
C ASP A 5 22.69 32.65 -19.15
N LYS A 6 21.82 33.65 -18.99
CA LYS A 6 22.08 34.79 -18.10
C LYS A 6 22.15 34.36 -16.64
N ALA A 7 21.27 33.46 -16.20
CA ALA A 7 21.29 32.93 -14.85
C ALA A 7 22.59 32.15 -14.57
N VAL A 8 23.01 31.25 -15.47
CA VAL A 8 24.27 30.49 -15.32
C VAL A 8 25.47 31.45 -15.30
N MET A 9 25.53 32.46 -16.18
CA MET A 9 26.60 33.46 -16.14
C MET A 9 26.63 34.24 -14.82
N HIS A 10 25.47 34.67 -14.33
CA HIS A 10 25.35 35.40 -13.07
C HIS A 10 25.80 34.53 -11.87
N TYR A 11 25.40 33.26 -11.83
CA TYR A 11 25.80 32.35 -10.76
C TYR A 11 27.29 31.97 -10.83
N ARG A 12 27.89 31.86 -12.02
CA ARG A 12 29.34 31.72 -12.18
C ARG A 12 30.09 32.92 -11.60
N GLY A 13 29.69 34.13 -11.96
CA GLY A 13 30.27 35.35 -11.37
C GLY A 13 30.10 35.40 -9.85
N SER A 14 28.93 34.98 -9.32
CA SER A 14 28.72 34.89 -7.87
C SER A 14 29.66 33.89 -7.19
N LEU A 15 29.95 32.76 -7.84
CA LEU A 15 30.86 31.74 -7.32
C LEU A 15 32.32 32.21 -7.32
N GLU A 16 32.73 32.99 -8.33
CA GLU A 16 34.07 33.60 -8.41
C GLU A 16 34.31 34.58 -7.25
N LEU A 17 33.28 35.33 -6.85
CA LEU A 17 33.36 36.28 -5.72
C LEU A 17 33.44 35.58 -4.35
N ARG A 18 33.05 34.30 -4.24
CA ARG A 18 33.04 33.54 -2.99
C ARG A 18 34.23 32.60 -2.93
N ALA A 19 35.41 33.09 -2.52
CA ALA A 19 36.65 32.29 -2.44
C ALA A 19 36.50 30.96 -1.65
N PRO A 20 37.38 29.95 -1.88
CA PRO A 20 37.42 28.72 -1.08
C PRO A 20 37.46 29.03 0.42
N GLY A 21 36.48 28.54 1.19
CA GLY A 21 36.30 28.84 2.61
C GLY A 21 35.19 29.85 2.94
N HIS A 22 34.62 30.53 1.95
CA HIS A 22 33.45 31.40 2.18
C HIS A 22 32.23 30.59 2.62
N ARG A 23 31.54 31.03 3.69
CA ARG A 23 30.39 30.32 4.31
C ARG A 23 29.30 29.95 3.29
N ASP A 24 28.95 30.85 2.39
CA ASP A 24 27.90 30.60 1.38
C ASP A 24 28.42 29.99 0.06
N ARG A 25 29.69 29.56 -0.01
CA ARG A 25 30.24 28.89 -1.20
C ARG A 25 29.51 27.58 -1.53
N PRO A 26 29.19 26.69 -0.57
CA PRO A 26 28.43 25.47 -0.86
C PRO A 26 27.06 25.79 -1.46
N ARG A 27 26.36 26.80 -0.92
CA ARG A 27 25.07 27.26 -1.45
C ARG A 27 25.20 27.79 -2.89
N SER A 28 26.24 28.58 -3.20
CA SER A 28 26.48 29.04 -4.58
C SER A 28 26.73 27.88 -5.54
N LEU A 29 27.51 26.88 -5.13
CA LEU A 29 27.78 25.69 -5.94
C LEU A 29 26.49 24.92 -6.23
N ASN A 30 25.64 24.73 -5.22
CA ASN A 30 24.34 24.07 -5.39
C ASN A 30 23.38 24.86 -6.31
N ILE A 31 23.34 26.19 -6.18
CA ILE A 31 22.48 27.03 -7.03
C ILE A 31 22.96 27.01 -8.48
N LEU A 32 24.28 27.12 -8.70
CA LEU A 32 24.85 27.02 -10.03
C LEU A 32 24.58 25.64 -10.65
N ALA A 33 24.76 24.57 -9.89
CA ALA A 33 24.46 23.22 -10.35
C ALA A 33 22.98 23.04 -10.73
N ALA A 34 22.05 23.58 -9.93
CA ALA A 34 20.62 23.53 -10.26
C ALA A 34 20.29 24.31 -11.54
N ALA A 35 20.92 25.47 -11.76
CA ALA A 35 20.75 26.24 -12.99
C ALA A 35 21.32 25.52 -14.22
N LEU A 36 22.46 24.85 -14.07
CA LEU A 36 23.05 24.01 -15.11
C LEU A 36 22.17 22.79 -15.42
N GLY A 37 21.62 22.12 -14.40
CA GLY A 37 20.64 21.04 -14.58
C GLY A 37 19.39 21.49 -15.34
N ALA A 38 18.80 22.63 -14.97
CA ALA A 38 17.65 23.19 -15.70
C ALA A 38 17.99 23.58 -17.15
N ARG A 39 19.23 24.00 -17.42
CA ARG A 39 19.71 24.26 -18.79
C ARG A 39 19.92 22.96 -19.56
N PHE A 40 20.44 21.92 -18.91
CA PHE A 40 20.55 20.58 -19.47
C PHE A 40 19.18 20.04 -19.88
N ASP A 41 18.18 20.09 -19.00
CA ASP A 41 16.82 19.59 -19.28
C ASP A 41 16.20 20.22 -20.54
N ARG A 42 16.61 21.46 -20.86
CA ARG A 42 16.12 22.19 -22.02
C ARG A 42 16.96 21.99 -23.29
N THR A 43 18.25 21.71 -23.16
CA THR A 43 19.20 21.72 -24.29
C THR A 43 19.76 20.34 -24.62
N GLY A 44 19.71 19.38 -23.69
CA GLY A 44 20.33 18.07 -23.79
C GLY A 44 21.86 18.10 -23.80
N GLN A 45 22.50 19.23 -23.49
CA GLN A 45 23.95 19.37 -23.56
C GLN A 45 24.63 18.71 -22.36
N MET A 46 25.16 17.50 -22.53
CA MET A 46 25.80 16.72 -21.47
C MET A 46 26.88 17.47 -20.67
N VAL A 47 27.58 18.44 -21.27
CA VAL A 47 28.57 19.28 -20.59
C VAL A 47 27.97 20.04 -19.39
N ASP A 48 26.71 20.46 -19.49
CA ASP A 48 26.03 21.16 -18.39
C ASP A 48 25.74 20.22 -17.22
N LEU A 49 25.36 18.97 -17.52
CA LEU A 49 25.11 17.96 -16.51
C LEU A 49 26.39 17.50 -15.82
N GLU A 50 27.48 17.33 -16.58
CA GLU A 50 28.80 17.02 -16.03
C GLU A 50 29.31 18.14 -15.13
N GLU A 51 29.13 19.40 -15.54
CA GLU A 51 29.47 20.57 -14.72
C GLU A 51 28.58 20.66 -13.46
N ALA A 52 27.28 20.34 -13.56
CA ALA A 52 26.39 20.28 -12.42
C ALA A 52 26.84 19.24 -11.37
N ILE A 53 27.21 18.03 -11.82
CA ILE A 53 27.74 16.96 -10.95
C ILE A 53 29.05 17.39 -10.28
N LEU A 54 29.93 18.07 -11.02
CA LEU A 54 31.18 18.60 -10.46
C LEU A 54 30.92 19.60 -9.34
N HIS A 55 30.00 20.55 -9.55
CA HIS A 55 29.69 21.58 -8.55
C HIS A 55 28.96 21.01 -7.34
N THR A 56 28.02 20.06 -7.48
CA THR A 56 27.35 19.42 -6.33
C THR A 56 28.30 18.55 -5.51
N ARG A 57 29.24 17.82 -6.15
CA ARG A 57 30.33 17.13 -5.43
C ARG A 57 31.21 18.11 -4.66
N GLY A 58 31.55 19.25 -5.27
CA GLY A 58 32.28 20.33 -4.61
C GLY A 58 31.52 20.91 -3.42
N ALA A 59 30.21 21.13 -3.54
CA ALA A 59 29.37 21.61 -2.45
C ALA A 59 29.35 20.61 -1.28
N LEU A 60 29.15 19.32 -1.59
CA LEU A 60 29.11 18.27 -0.59
C LEU A 60 30.43 18.12 0.17
N ALA A 61 31.58 18.25 -0.51
CA ALA A 61 32.90 18.23 0.10
C ALA A 61 33.12 19.37 1.11
N LEU A 62 32.46 20.51 0.90
CA LEU A 62 32.52 21.67 1.81
C LEU A 62 31.50 21.60 2.96
N CYS A 63 30.60 20.62 2.96
CA CYS A 63 29.56 20.44 3.98
C CYS A 63 29.85 19.20 4.85
N PRO A 64 30.62 19.29 5.94
CA PRO A 64 30.90 18.15 6.84
C PRO A 64 29.61 17.62 7.50
N PRO A 65 29.65 16.42 8.13
CA PRO A 65 28.52 15.90 8.92
C PRO A 65 28.01 16.95 9.93
N GLY A 66 26.70 17.17 9.97
CA GLY A 66 26.06 18.21 10.78
C GLY A 66 25.95 19.60 10.13
N HIS A 67 26.53 19.82 8.94
CA HIS A 67 26.36 21.09 8.23
C HIS A 67 24.92 21.25 7.70
N PRO A 68 24.25 22.42 7.87
CA PRO A 68 22.85 22.61 7.48
C PRO A 68 22.57 22.32 6.00
N ASP A 69 23.46 22.76 5.11
CA ASP A 69 23.29 22.58 3.65
C ASP A 69 23.69 21.18 3.15
N ARG A 70 24.10 20.25 4.03
CA ARG A 70 24.58 18.92 3.62
C ARG A 70 23.46 18.07 3.00
N SER A 71 22.26 18.07 3.58
CA SER A 71 21.12 17.31 3.05
C SER A 71 20.72 17.80 1.65
N GLY A 72 20.68 19.12 1.44
CA GLY A 72 20.46 19.73 0.12
C GLY A 72 21.52 19.34 -0.91
N SER A 73 22.80 19.32 -0.51
CA SER A 73 23.91 18.95 -1.39
C SER A 73 23.85 17.47 -1.78
N LEU A 74 23.52 16.58 -0.84
CA LEU A 74 23.30 15.15 -1.11
C LEU A 74 22.16 14.93 -2.10
N ASN A 75 21.00 15.56 -1.86
CA ASN A 75 19.85 15.45 -2.75
C ASN A 75 20.15 15.96 -4.16
N ASN A 76 20.80 17.12 -4.30
CA ASN A 76 21.09 17.69 -5.61
C ASN A 76 22.12 16.85 -6.40
N LEU A 77 23.11 16.27 -5.70
CA LEU A 77 24.04 15.33 -6.33
C LEU A 77 23.31 14.07 -6.81
N ALA A 78 22.42 13.52 -5.99
CA ALA A 78 21.62 12.36 -6.34
C ALA A 78 20.76 12.61 -7.59
N VAL A 79 20.06 13.75 -7.66
CA VAL A 79 19.25 14.15 -8.83
C VAL A 79 20.11 14.25 -10.09
N ALA A 80 21.28 14.88 -10.01
CA ALA A 80 22.16 15.02 -11.18
C ALA A 80 22.70 13.67 -11.68
N LEU A 81 23.03 12.75 -10.77
CA LEU A 81 23.46 11.39 -11.09
C LEU A 81 22.32 10.56 -11.71
N GLU A 82 21.11 10.64 -11.15
CA GLU A 82 19.92 9.98 -11.70
C GLU A 82 19.61 10.49 -13.12
N THR A 83 19.69 11.80 -13.35
CA THR A 83 19.53 12.39 -14.68
C THR A 83 20.58 11.86 -15.66
N ARG A 84 21.83 11.67 -15.21
CA ARG A 84 22.90 11.10 -16.05
C ARG A 84 22.66 9.62 -16.34
N PHE A 85 22.20 8.85 -15.35
CA PHE A 85 21.77 7.47 -15.55
C PHE A 85 20.66 7.38 -16.60
N ASN A 86 19.65 8.25 -16.54
CA ASN A 86 18.54 8.24 -17.51
C ASN A 86 19.01 8.46 -18.96
N HIS A 87 20.12 9.15 -19.17
CA HIS A 87 20.70 9.41 -20.49
C HIS A 87 21.73 8.36 -20.93
N THR A 88 22.50 7.81 -20.01
CA THR A 88 23.66 6.94 -20.32
C THR A 88 23.41 5.46 -20.03
N GLY A 89 22.44 5.15 -19.18
CA GLY A 89 22.17 3.81 -18.66
C GLY A 89 23.23 3.27 -17.69
N GLN A 90 24.18 4.08 -17.23
CA GLN A 90 25.27 3.63 -16.36
C GLN A 90 24.75 3.36 -14.94
N MET A 91 24.67 2.08 -14.56
CA MET A 91 24.15 1.66 -13.25
C MET A 91 24.89 2.27 -12.05
N VAL A 92 26.20 2.54 -12.19
CA VAL A 92 27.02 3.16 -11.15
C VAL A 92 26.44 4.50 -10.70
N ASP A 93 25.87 5.28 -11.62
CA ASP A 93 25.27 6.58 -11.32
C ASP A 93 23.99 6.42 -10.51
N LEU A 94 23.17 5.42 -10.85
CA LEU A 94 21.93 5.16 -10.13
C LEU A 94 22.20 4.62 -8.72
N ASP A 95 23.20 3.74 -8.57
CA ASP A 95 23.61 3.23 -7.26
C ASP A 95 24.16 4.34 -6.35
N GLU A 96 24.97 5.24 -6.91
CA GLU A 96 25.47 6.43 -6.21
C GLU A 96 24.31 7.39 -5.85
N ALA A 97 23.34 7.58 -6.75
CA ALA A 97 22.15 8.39 -6.49
C ALA A 97 21.31 7.85 -5.32
N VAL A 98 21.02 6.54 -5.29
CA VAL A 98 20.28 5.89 -4.19
C VAL A 98 21.01 6.07 -2.85
N MET A 99 22.34 5.92 -2.84
CA MET A 99 23.15 6.14 -1.63
C MET A 99 23.01 7.58 -1.11
N HIS A 100 23.07 8.57 -2.00
CA HIS A 100 22.94 9.98 -1.62
C HIS A 100 21.52 10.37 -1.22
N TYR A 101 20.49 9.81 -1.85
CA TYR A 101 19.10 10.00 -1.42
C TYR A 101 18.85 9.46 -0.02
N ARG A 102 19.35 8.26 0.32
CA ARG A 102 19.28 7.71 1.69
C ARG A 102 19.94 8.66 2.71
N GLY A 103 21.17 9.11 2.42
CA GLY A 103 21.86 10.05 3.30
C GLY A 103 21.17 11.42 3.43
N SER A 104 20.43 11.87 2.41
CA SER A 104 19.62 13.10 2.49
C SER A 104 18.42 12.92 3.42
N ILE A 105 17.73 11.76 3.35
CA ILE A 105 16.57 11.46 4.19
C ILE A 105 16.97 11.35 5.67
N GLU A 106 18.10 10.72 5.98
CA GLU A 106 18.61 10.63 7.36
C GLU A 106 18.79 12.01 8.02
N LEU A 107 19.13 13.03 7.23
CA LEU A 107 19.31 14.41 7.68
C LEU A 107 18.04 15.25 7.63
N ARG A 108 16.92 14.70 7.13
CA ARG A 108 15.63 15.37 7.01
C ARG A 108 14.59 14.49 7.72
N PRO A 109 14.47 14.55 9.06
CA PRO A 109 13.48 13.75 9.78
C PRO A 109 12.04 14.19 9.48
N PRO A 110 11.02 13.41 9.88
CA PRO A 110 9.62 13.79 9.78
C PRO A 110 9.36 15.19 10.36
N GLY A 111 8.65 16.04 9.61
CA GLY A 111 8.42 17.46 9.93
C GLY A 111 9.39 18.44 9.25
N HIS A 112 10.49 17.98 8.65
CA HIS A 112 11.32 18.82 7.79
C HIS A 112 10.59 19.18 6.49
N PRO A 113 10.62 20.45 6.01
CA PRO A 113 9.89 20.87 4.80
C PRO A 113 10.16 20.01 3.56
N ASP A 114 11.42 19.62 3.37
CA ASP A 114 11.86 18.80 2.22
C ASP A 114 11.84 17.28 2.48
N HIS A 115 11.29 16.79 3.60
CA HIS A 115 11.28 15.35 3.92
C HIS A 115 10.52 14.55 2.85
N ILE A 116 9.31 15.00 2.51
CA ILE A 116 8.43 14.37 1.53
C ILE A 116 9.10 14.30 0.16
N ILE A 117 9.72 15.39 -0.29
CA ILE A 117 10.45 15.45 -1.57
C ILE A 117 11.60 14.44 -1.59
N SER A 118 12.28 14.26 -0.45
CA SER A 118 13.39 13.31 -0.35
C SER A 118 12.90 11.87 -0.45
N LEU A 119 11.75 11.56 0.18
CA LEU A 119 11.10 10.25 0.08
C LEU A 119 10.69 9.95 -1.36
N ASP A 120 10.04 10.90 -2.05
CA ASP A 120 9.62 10.73 -3.45
C ASP A 120 10.82 10.47 -4.38
N ASN A 121 11.91 11.21 -4.20
CA ASN A 121 13.11 11.05 -5.03
C ASN A 121 13.80 9.70 -4.79
N LEU A 122 13.93 9.27 -3.53
CA LEU A 122 14.47 7.94 -3.22
C LEU A 122 13.58 6.86 -3.82
N ALA A 123 12.26 6.98 -3.67
CA ALA A 123 11.31 6.04 -4.24
C ALA A 123 11.45 5.92 -5.76
N GLY A 124 11.56 7.06 -6.47
CA GLY A 124 11.81 7.11 -7.91
C GLY A 124 13.09 6.39 -8.32
N ALA A 125 14.21 6.67 -7.64
CA ALA A 125 15.50 6.05 -7.94
C ALA A 125 15.52 4.54 -7.66
N LEU A 126 14.93 4.11 -6.55
CA LEU A 126 14.79 2.68 -6.21
C LEU A 126 13.91 1.95 -7.22
N LYS A 127 12.84 2.58 -7.70
CA LYS A 127 12.01 2.05 -8.78
C LYS A 127 12.80 1.91 -10.08
N ALA A 128 13.55 2.94 -10.46
CA ALA A 128 14.42 2.88 -11.64
C ALA A 128 15.48 1.77 -11.51
N ARG A 129 15.99 1.52 -10.29
CA ARG A 129 16.95 0.46 -10.02
C ARG A 129 16.30 -0.91 -10.16
N PHE A 130 15.12 -1.09 -9.58
CA PHE A 130 14.30 -2.29 -9.78
C PHE A 130 14.04 -2.56 -11.28
N ASP A 131 13.65 -1.55 -12.05
CA ASP A 131 13.37 -1.70 -13.50
C ASP A 131 14.60 -2.22 -14.29
N ARG A 132 15.82 -2.02 -13.77
CA ARG A 132 17.07 -2.49 -14.39
C ARG A 132 17.58 -3.81 -13.82
N THR A 133 17.48 -4.02 -12.51
CA THR A 133 18.10 -5.14 -11.80
C THR A 133 17.12 -6.26 -11.48
N GLY A 134 15.82 -5.96 -11.41
CA GLY A 134 14.78 -6.86 -10.91
C GLY A 134 14.87 -7.11 -9.39
N GLN A 135 15.69 -6.36 -8.65
CA GLN A 135 15.89 -6.57 -7.21
C GLN A 135 14.66 -6.12 -6.42
N MET A 136 13.93 -7.07 -5.86
CA MET A 136 12.66 -6.81 -5.18
C MET A 136 12.78 -5.90 -3.95
N VAL A 137 13.90 -5.99 -3.23
CA VAL A 137 14.18 -5.15 -2.06
C VAL A 137 14.09 -3.66 -2.40
N ASP A 138 14.47 -3.27 -3.63
CA ASP A 138 14.42 -1.88 -4.06
C ASP A 138 12.99 -1.41 -4.29
N LEU A 139 12.16 -2.26 -4.88
CA LEU A 139 10.76 -1.94 -5.07
C LEU A 139 10.02 -1.87 -3.73
N GLU A 140 10.23 -2.83 -2.84
CA GLU A 140 9.63 -2.82 -1.50
C GLU A 140 9.95 -1.53 -0.75
N GLU A 141 11.22 -1.12 -0.78
CA GLU A 141 11.67 0.14 -0.18
C GLU A 141 11.09 1.37 -0.90
N SER A 142 11.01 1.34 -2.24
CA SER A 142 10.37 2.40 -3.05
C SER A 142 8.91 2.62 -2.65
N LEU A 143 8.16 1.52 -2.50
CA LEU A 143 6.76 1.53 -2.12
C LEU A 143 6.56 2.07 -0.70
N LEU A 144 7.40 1.61 0.25
CA LEU A 144 7.37 2.10 1.63
C LEU A 144 7.57 3.63 1.69
N HIS A 145 8.55 4.15 0.94
CA HIS A 145 8.79 5.59 0.90
C HIS A 145 7.68 6.37 0.19
N THR A 146 7.09 5.80 -0.86
CA THR A 146 5.93 6.39 -1.55
C THR A 146 4.72 6.47 -0.62
N HIS A 147 4.45 5.43 0.16
CA HIS A 147 3.39 5.42 1.17
C HIS A 147 3.63 6.50 2.23
N ASN A 148 4.82 6.52 2.84
CA ASN A 148 5.16 7.51 3.87
C ASN A 148 5.05 8.96 3.34
N ALA A 149 5.40 9.19 2.08
CA ALA A 149 5.24 10.48 1.43
C ALA A 149 3.77 10.89 1.26
N VAL A 150 2.87 9.93 1.02
CA VAL A 150 1.41 10.17 0.89
C VAL A 150 0.79 10.45 2.27
N GLU A 151 1.11 9.65 3.28
CA GLU A 151 0.57 9.79 4.65
C GLU A 151 0.93 11.14 5.29
N LEU A 152 2.15 11.64 5.02
CA LEU A 152 2.65 12.90 5.58
C LEU A 152 2.17 14.16 4.84
N ARG A 153 1.45 14.02 3.71
CA ARG A 153 0.95 15.18 2.95
C ARG A 153 -0.39 15.66 3.52
N PRO A 154 -0.54 16.97 3.82
CA PRO A 154 -1.84 17.56 4.05
C PRO A 154 -2.72 17.40 2.79
N PRO A 155 -4.05 17.21 2.94
CA PRO A 155 -4.96 17.12 1.81
C PRO A 155 -4.84 18.39 0.94
N GLY A 156 -4.19 18.29 -0.22
CA GLY A 156 -4.01 19.41 -1.16
C GLY A 156 -2.68 19.52 -1.91
N HIS A 157 -1.58 18.89 -1.46
CA HIS A 157 -0.28 18.96 -2.15
C HIS A 157 -0.05 17.78 -3.11
N ARG A 158 -0.38 18.02 -4.39
CA ARG A 158 -0.32 17.06 -5.50
C ARG A 158 1.03 17.09 -6.21
N ASN A 159 1.76 15.99 -6.14
CA ASN A 159 2.71 15.51 -7.17
C ASN A 159 2.87 13.99 -6.95
N HIS A 160 2.33 13.17 -7.85
CA HIS A 160 2.26 11.71 -7.71
C HIS A 160 3.34 11.02 -8.56
N CYS A 161 4.06 10.06 -7.98
CA CYS A 161 4.72 8.98 -8.72
C CYS A 161 3.78 7.77 -8.78
N GLY A 162 3.45 7.32 -9.99
CA GLY A 162 2.67 6.10 -10.20
C GLY A 162 3.54 4.84 -10.15
N TYR A 163 2.97 3.78 -9.59
CA TYR A 163 3.57 2.44 -9.54
C TYR A 163 3.71 1.82 -10.95
N PRO A 164 4.74 0.98 -11.23
CA PRO A 164 4.93 0.34 -12.53
C PRO A 164 4.28 -1.05 -12.65
N ASN A 165 3.72 -1.35 -13.83
CA ASN A 165 2.96 -2.56 -14.20
C ASN A 165 3.81 -3.83 -14.49
N ASN A 166 5.04 -3.98 -13.97
CA ASN A 166 5.96 -5.05 -14.42
C ASN A 166 6.40 -6.05 -13.32
N LEU A 167 5.50 -6.33 -12.36
CA LEU A 167 5.83 -6.96 -11.08
C LEU A 167 5.59 -8.48 -10.99
N THR A 168 4.92 -9.08 -11.96
CA THR A 168 4.44 -10.47 -11.84
C THR A 168 5.46 -11.53 -12.22
N VAL A 169 6.52 -11.19 -12.96
CA VAL A 169 7.39 -12.18 -13.63
C VAL A 169 8.70 -12.47 -12.88
N THR A 170 9.18 -11.58 -12.00
CA THR A 170 10.52 -11.69 -11.38
C THR A 170 10.56 -12.35 -10.00
N PHE A 171 9.41 -12.53 -9.33
CA PHE A 171 9.34 -13.21 -8.02
C PHE A 171 9.53 -14.74 -8.07
N GLN A 172 9.60 -15.34 -9.26
CA GLN A 172 9.82 -16.79 -9.39
C GLN A 172 11.18 -17.25 -8.87
N ASN A 173 12.15 -16.36 -8.62
CA ASN A 173 13.54 -16.78 -8.41
C ASN A 173 14.18 -16.46 -7.05
N HIS A 174 13.63 -15.61 -6.18
CA HIS A 174 14.31 -15.23 -4.93
C HIS A 174 13.40 -15.23 -3.70
N THR A 175 13.12 -16.43 -3.19
CA THR A 175 12.77 -16.63 -1.78
C THR A 175 14.03 -16.60 -0.93
N GLU A 176 14.51 -15.42 -0.56
CA GLU A 176 15.41 -15.30 0.59
C GLU A 176 14.56 -15.19 1.86
N ALA A 177 14.48 -16.30 2.59
CA ALA A 177 13.79 -16.49 3.86
C ALA A 177 14.40 -15.69 5.04
N ARG A 178 14.82 -14.44 4.82
CA ARG A 178 15.56 -13.63 5.83
C ARG A 178 14.88 -12.37 6.34
N ASN A 179 13.68 -12.01 5.87
CA ASN A 179 12.95 -10.84 6.40
C ASN A 179 11.42 -11.04 6.39
N VAL A 180 10.93 -12.17 6.92
CA VAL A 180 9.48 -12.45 7.01
C VAL A 180 8.73 -11.32 7.74
N GLU A 181 9.30 -10.75 8.79
CA GLU A 181 8.67 -9.64 9.53
C GLU A 181 8.50 -8.36 8.69
N LYS A 182 9.52 -7.98 7.90
CA LYS A 182 9.40 -6.81 7.00
C LYS A 182 8.39 -7.07 5.89
N PHE A 183 8.32 -8.31 5.40
CA PHE A 183 7.35 -8.71 4.38
C PHE A 183 5.91 -8.72 4.93
N VAL A 184 5.70 -9.18 6.17
CA VAL A 184 4.40 -9.14 6.85
C VAL A 184 3.95 -7.71 7.13
N MET A 185 4.88 -6.83 7.55
CA MET A 185 4.61 -5.39 7.71
C MET A 185 4.23 -4.73 6.37
N PHE A 186 4.93 -5.10 5.29
CA PHE A 186 4.64 -4.62 3.95
C PHE A 186 3.27 -5.11 3.44
N ILE A 187 2.94 -6.39 3.61
CA ILE A 187 1.59 -6.92 3.29
C ILE A 187 0.52 -6.20 4.10
N SER A 188 0.77 -5.99 5.39
CA SER A 188 -0.18 -5.28 6.27
C SER A 188 -0.45 -3.86 5.80
N LEU A 189 0.59 -3.17 5.29
CA LEU A 189 0.49 -1.83 4.72
C LEU A 189 -0.32 -1.86 3.42
N ILE A 190 -0.03 -2.80 2.50
CA ILE A 190 -0.79 -2.98 1.27
C ILE A 190 -2.27 -3.20 1.57
N ILE A 191 -2.60 -4.12 2.47
CA ILE A 191 -3.99 -4.45 2.83
C ILE A 191 -4.74 -3.22 3.35
N ASN A 192 -4.10 -2.41 4.22
CA ASN A 192 -4.68 -1.18 4.71
C ASN A 192 -4.90 -0.14 3.60
N ASP A 193 -3.92 0.01 2.72
CA ASP A 193 -3.99 0.92 1.59
C ASP A 193 -5.14 0.57 0.65
N VAL A 194 -5.39 -0.72 0.37
CA VAL A 194 -6.46 -1.09 -0.55
C VAL A 194 -7.81 -0.51 -0.09
N ASN A 195 -8.17 -0.63 1.19
CA ASN A 195 -9.45 -0.11 1.68
C ASN A 195 -9.51 1.41 1.62
N TYR A 196 -8.47 2.10 2.10
CA TYR A 196 -8.40 3.55 2.07
C TYR A 196 -8.51 4.09 0.64
N LEU A 197 -7.75 3.50 -0.29
CA LEU A 197 -7.73 3.92 -1.68
C LEU A 197 -9.04 3.61 -2.40
N THR A 198 -9.73 2.54 -2.05
CA THR A 198 -11.09 2.26 -2.55
C THR A 198 -12.05 3.38 -2.17
N ASP A 199 -12.05 3.79 -0.90
CA ASP A 199 -12.98 4.80 -0.42
C ASP A 199 -12.69 6.19 -1.00
N GLU A 200 -11.43 6.63 -0.98
CA GLU A 200 -11.04 7.92 -1.57
C GLU A 200 -11.33 7.96 -3.08
N SER A 201 -10.98 6.89 -3.80
CA SER A 201 -11.23 6.80 -5.24
C SER A 201 -12.72 6.86 -5.59
N LEU A 202 -13.56 6.12 -4.86
CA LEU A 202 -15.00 6.10 -5.11
C LEU A 202 -15.67 7.39 -4.67
N ASN A 203 -15.21 8.02 -3.59
CA ASN A 203 -15.70 9.31 -3.14
C ASN A 203 -15.42 10.41 -4.18
N GLU A 204 -14.19 10.48 -4.70
CA GLU A 204 -13.84 11.44 -5.76
C GLU A 204 -14.65 11.22 -7.03
N LEU A 205 -14.80 9.96 -7.47
CA LEU A 205 -15.62 9.66 -8.64
C LEU A 205 -17.09 10.01 -8.42
N THR A 206 -17.61 9.80 -7.21
CA THR A 206 -18.99 10.17 -6.85
C THR A 206 -19.18 11.67 -6.89
N GLN A 207 -18.23 12.44 -6.37
CA GLN A 207 -18.26 13.91 -6.47
C GLN A 207 -18.24 14.38 -7.92
N ILE A 208 -17.38 13.81 -8.77
CA ILE A 208 -17.35 14.11 -10.20
C ILE A 208 -18.70 13.79 -10.84
N CYS A 209 -19.25 12.60 -10.57
CA CYS A 209 -20.54 12.17 -11.11
C CYS A 209 -21.67 13.11 -10.71
N ASN A 210 -21.73 13.50 -9.42
CA ASN A 210 -22.76 14.41 -8.92
C ASN A 210 -22.68 15.78 -9.58
N ILE A 211 -21.46 16.35 -9.70
CA ILE A 211 -21.29 17.65 -10.38
C ILE A 211 -21.65 17.53 -11.86
N GLN A 212 -21.30 16.44 -12.53
CA GLN A 212 -21.65 16.21 -13.94
C GLN A 212 -23.16 16.09 -14.14
N THR A 213 -23.87 15.36 -13.26
CA THR A 213 -25.34 15.24 -13.31
C THR A 213 -26.02 16.57 -13.06
N ASP A 214 -25.55 17.35 -12.08
CA ASP A 214 -26.07 18.69 -11.79
C ASP A 214 -25.91 19.62 -13.01
N MET A 215 -24.84 19.47 -13.78
CA MET A 215 -24.57 20.25 -14.99
C MET A 215 -25.35 19.77 -16.23
N GLU A 216 -25.87 18.55 -16.25
CA GLU A 216 -26.69 18.03 -17.36
C GLU A 216 -28.11 18.59 -17.32
N ASP A 217 -28.68 18.79 -16.14
CA ASP A 217 -29.99 19.40 -15.97
C ASP A 217 -29.90 20.91 -16.21
N THR A 218 -30.05 21.30 -17.47
CA THR A 218 -29.79 22.68 -17.93
C THR A 218 -30.75 23.69 -17.28
N ASP A 219 -31.97 23.27 -16.98
CA ASP A 219 -33.02 24.12 -16.40
C ASP A 219 -32.78 24.35 -14.90
N VAL A 220 -32.46 23.29 -14.14
CA VAL A 220 -32.11 23.39 -12.71
C VAL A 220 -30.76 24.07 -12.52
N TRP A 221 -29.78 23.80 -13.39
CA TRP A 221 -28.47 24.43 -13.35
C TRP A 221 -28.56 25.94 -13.62
N ALA A 222 -29.35 26.36 -14.60
CA ALA A 222 -29.55 27.78 -14.91
C ALA A 222 -30.27 28.54 -13.78
N ALA A 223 -31.18 27.88 -13.06
CA ALA A 223 -31.87 28.43 -11.89
C ALA A 223 -30.97 28.55 -10.65
N THR A 224 -29.83 27.86 -10.62
CA THR A 224 -28.89 27.85 -9.49
C THR A 224 -27.99 29.10 -9.50
N SER A 225 -27.61 29.58 -8.30
CA SER A 225 -26.84 30.82 -8.15
C SER A 225 -25.50 30.78 -8.91
N VAL A 226 -25.10 31.92 -9.47
CA VAL A 226 -23.84 32.05 -10.24
C VAL A 226 -22.62 31.70 -9.39
N GLN A 227 -22.66 31.98 -8.09
CA GLN A 227 -21.58 31.65 -7.16
C GLN A 227 -21.47 30.14 -6.92
N HIS A 228 -22.60 29.44 -6.73
CA HIS A 228 -22.61 27.99 -6.56
C HIS A 228 -22.13 27.26 -7.83
N ARG A 229 -22.53 27.74 -9.01
CA ARG A 229 -22.05 27.19 -10.29
C ARG A 229 -20.54 27.35 -10.45
N ARG A 230 -19.99 28.53 -10.15
CA ARG A 230 -18.53 28.77 -10.22
C ARG A 230 -17.75 27.89 -9.24
N GLU A 231 -18.28 27.69 -8.04
CA GLU A 231 -17.66 26.82 -7.03
C GLU A 231 -17.63 25.36 -7.52
N ARG A 232 -18.78 24.82 -7.93
CA ARG A 232 -18.93 23.45 -8.47
C ARG A 232 -18.05 23.22 -9.71
N GLU A 233 -18.04 24.16 -10.67
CA GLU A 233 -17.16 24.09 -11.85
C GLU A 233 -15.67 24.20 -11.47
N GLY A 234 -15.34 24.94 -10.41
CA GLY A 234 -13.99 25.04 -9.86
C GLY A 234 -13.54 23.71 -9.27
N THR A 235 -14.38 23.10 -8.44
CA THR A 235 -14.16 21.76 -7.86
C THR A 235 -14.03 20.70 -8.95
N LEU A 236 -14.90 20.70 -9.96
CA LEU A 236 -14.79 19.78 -11.10
C LEU A 236 -13.46 19.98 -11.83
N ARG A 237 -13.08 21.22 -12.15
CA ARG A 237 -11.78 21.50 -12.80
C ARG A 237 -10.59 21.06 -11.95
N GLN A 238 -10.69 21.16 -10.63
CA GLN A 238 -9.64 20.69 -9.72
C GLN A 238 -9.58 19.15 -9.69
N LEU A 239 -10.71 18.47 -9.62
CA LEU A 239 -10.81 17.00 -9.68
C LEU A 239 -10.38 16.45 -11.05
N GLU A 240 -10.67 17.15 -12.14
CA GLU A 240 -10.33 16.73 -13.50
C GLU A 240 -8.90 17.06 -13.95
N ARG A 241 -8.27 18.12 -13.39
CA ARG A 241 -6.92 18.54 -13.81
C ARG A 241 -5.84 17.51 -13.53
N HIS A 242 -6.09 16.60 -12.60
CA HIS A 242 -5.24 15.45 -12.34
C HIS A 242 -6.18 14.29 -12.02
N PRO A 243 -6.26 13.22 -12.85
CA PRO A 243 -6.86 11.96 -12.43
C PRO A 243 -6.29 11.66 -11.04
N SER A 244 -7.14 11.49 -10.04
CA SER A 244 -6.63 11.42 -8.68
C SER A 244 -5.60 10.31 -8.60
N GLY A 245 -4.46 10.62 -7.97
CA GLY A 245 -3.42 9.61 -7.79
C GLY A 245 -4.02 8.37 -7.12
N TYR A 246 -5.05 8.53 -6.29
CA TYR A 246 -5.77 7.47 -5.61
C TYR A 246 -6.33 6.38 -6.53
N ILE A 247 -6.99 6.70 -7.66
CA ILE A 247 -7.51 5.66 -8.56
C ILE A 247 -6.38 4.85 -9.20
N THR A 248 -5.30 5.54 -9.57
CA THR A 248 -4.12 4.91 -10.16
C THR A 248 -3.38 4.07 -9.10
N LEU A 249 -3.28 4.58 -7.88
CA LEU A 249 -2.70 3.91 -6.72
C LEU A 249 -3.49 2.64 -6.43
N TRP A 250 -4.80 2.76 -6.26
CA TRP A 250 -5.73 1.66 -6.00
C TRP A 250 -5.56 0.52 -6.99
N ARG A 251 -5.60 0.83 -8.29
CA ARG A 251 -5.44 -0.18 -9.34
C ARG A 251 -4.11 -0.90 -9.23
N SER A 252 -3.02 -0.15 -9.04
CA SER A 252 -1.69 -0.74 -8.99
C SER A 252 -1.46 -1.53 -7.69
N THR A 253 -2.03 -1.10 -6.57
CA THR A 253 -1.98 -1.81 -5.28
C THR A 253 -2.69 -3.16 -5.39
N VAL A 254 -3.86 -3.22 -6.04
CA VAL A 254 -4.58 -4.47 -6.31
C VAL A 254 -3.82 -5.35 -7.32
N GLU A 255 -3.25 -4.77 -8.37
CA GLU A 255 -2.41 -5.49 -9.34
C GLU A 255 -1.18 -6.12 -8.68
N LEU A 256 -0.56 -5.39 -7.76
CA LEU A 256 0.56 -5.85 -6.96
C LEU A 256 0.15 -6.99 -6.03
N LEU A 257 -0.96 -6.85 -5.29
CA LEU A 257 -1.51 -7.91 -4.45
C LEU A 257 -1.82 -9.19 -5.25
N LYS A 258 -2.38 -9.05 -6.45
CA LYS A 258 -2.57 -10.15 -7.41
C LYS A 258 -1.24 -10.82 -7.79
N GLY A 259 -0.20 -10.04 -8.07
CA GLY A 259 1.11 -10.59 -8.43
C GLY A 259 1.77 -11.33 -7.28
N PHE A 260 1.72 -10.77 -6.07
CA PHE A 260 2.31 -11.39 -4.89
C PHE A 260 1.61 -12.69 -4.50
N THR A 261 0.28 -12.71 -4.49
CA THR A 261 -0.50 -13.92 -4.16
C THR A 261 -0.34 -15.03 -5.21
N ALA A 262 -0.03 -14.68 -6.46
CA ALA A 262 0.33 -15.66 -7.49
C ALA A 262 1.72 -16.26 -7.26
N ALA A 263 2.65 -15.48 -6.70
CA ALA A 263 4.04 -15.91 -6.48
C ALA A 263 4.24 -16.69 -5.17
N THR A 264 3.63 -16.25 -4.07
CA THR A 264 3.76 -16.87 -2.75
C THR A 264 2.46 -16.77 -1.97
N LYS A 265 2.08 -17.86 -1.28
CA LYS A 265 0.84 -17.95 -0.51
C LYS A 265 1.07 -17.89 0.99
N ALA A 266 2.15 -18.49 1.48
CA ALA A 266 2.44 -18.67 2.89
C ALA A 266 2.34 -17.37 3.73
N PRO A 267 2.81 -16.19 3.26
CA PRO A 267 2.68 -14.95 4.04
C PRO A 267 1.27 -14.39 4.13
N PHE A 268 0.41 -14.71 3.17
CA PHE A 268 -0.98 -14.23 3.12
C PHE A 268 -1.94 -15.07 3.96
N VAL A 269 -1.52 -16.29 4.32
CA VAL A 269 -2.29 -17.22 5.18
C VAL A 269 -1.83 -17.20 6.64
N MET A 270 -0.91 -16.31 7.00
CA MET A 270 -0.47 -16.18 8.40
C MET A 270 -1.61 -15.66 9.28
N PRO A 271 -1.70 -16.13 10.54
CA PRO A 271 -2.66 -15.61 11.52
C PRO A 271 -2.59 -14.08 11.64
N GLY A 272 -3.76 -13.42 11.63
CA GLY A 272 -3.88 -11.96 11.71
C GLY A 272 -3.70 -11.22 10.38
N ILE A 273 -3.03 -11.81 9.37
CA ILE A 273 -2.98 -11.29 8.00
C ILE A 273 -4.15 -11.82 7.18
N VAL A 274 -4.41 -13.12 7.27
CA VAL A 274 -5.41 -13.81 6.46
C VAL A 274 -6.82 -13.24 6.66
N ASP A 275 -7.21 -12.96 7.90
CA ASP A 275 -8.52 -12.39 8.24
C ASP A 275 -8.67 -10.96 7.71
N ARG A 276 -7.62 -10.14 7.87
CA ARG A 276 -7.60 -8.77 7.36
C ARG A 276 -7.61 -8.72 5.84
N LEU A 277 -6.89 -9.65 5.19
CA LEU A 277 -6.89 -9.79 3.74
C LEU A 277 -8.26 -10.21 3.23
N ALA A 278 -8.88 -11.23 3.82
CA ALA A 278 -10.23 -11.69 3.49
C ALA A 278 -11.23 -10.53 3.57
N ALA A 279 -11.32 -9.87 4.74
CA ALA A 279 -12.22 -8.73 4.94
C ALA A 279 -11.97 -7.58 3.95
N THR A 280 -10.71 -7.32 3.61
CA THR A 280 -10.33 -6.28 2.64
C THR A 280 -10.77 -6.65 1.22
N LEU A 281 -10.58 -7.91 0.81
CA LEU A 281 -10.98 -8.39 -0.50
C LEU A 281 -12.51 -8.43 -0.64
N ASP A 282 -13.22 -8.87 0.40
CA ASP A 282 -14.69 -8.89 0.43
C ASP A 282 -15.27 -7.47 0.39
N TYR A 283 -14.69 -6.54 1.16
CA TYR A 283 -15.07 -5.12 1.10
C TYR A 283 -14.86 -4.53 -0.30
N ASN A 284 -13.71 -4.81 -0.92
CA ASN A 284 -13.41 -4.35 -2.27
C ASN A 284 -14.34 -4.95 -3.32
N LEU A 285 -14.72 -6.22 -3.15
CA LEU A 285 -15.68 -6.88 -4.01
C LEU A 285 -17.05 -6.20 -3.88
N ASP A 286 -17.56 -5.97 -2.66
CA ASP A 286 -18.81 -5.23 -2.43
C ASP A 286 -18.74 -3.81 -3.02
N ALA A 287 -17.61 -3.11 -2.89
CA ALA A 287 -17.43 -1.80 -3.48
C ALA A 287 -17.54 -1.82 -5.02
N LEU A 288 -16.99 -2.86 -5.67
CA LEU A 288 -16.92 -3.01 -7.14
C LEU A 288 -18.20 -3.57 -7.77
N VAL A 289 -18.86 -4.55 -7.14
CA VAL A 289 -20.08 -5.18 -7.66
C VAL A 289 -21.36 -4.76 -6.94
N GLY A 290 -21.25 -4.06 -5.82
CA GLY A 290 -22.37 -3.50 -5.06
C GLY A 290 -22.89 -2.17 -5.64
N PRO A 291 -23.77 -1.47 -4.91
CA PRO A 291 -24.45 -0.27 -5.42
C PRO A 291 -23.48 0.89 -5.70
N LYS A 292 -22.45 1.06 -4.85
CA LYS A 292 -21.45 2.14 -4.95
C LYS A 292 -20.86 2.29 -6.35
N CYS A 293 -20.39 1.20 -6.97
CA CYS A 293 -19.88 1.24 -8.34
C CYS A 293 -20.96 1.13 -9.43
N ASN A 294 -22.07 0.44 -9.20
CA ASN A 294 -23.10 0.26 -10.23
C ASN A 294 -23.88 1.55 -10.53
N GLU A 295 -24.07 2.39 -9.51
CA GLU A 295 -24.76 3.68 -9.64
C GLU A 295 -23.83 4.77 -10.22
N LEU A 296 -22.52 4.54 -10.16
CA LEU A 296 -21.50 5.47 -10.59
C LEU A 296 -21.41 5.54 -12.14
N LYS A 297 -22.06 6.55 -12.73
CA LYS A 297 -22.06 6.80 -14.18
C LYS A 297 -21.22 8.01 -14.54
N VAL A 298 -19.91 7.90 -14.37
CA VAL A 298 -18.97 8.96 -14.75
C VAL A 298 -18.81 9.03 -16.27
N LYS A 299 -18.85 10.23 -16.84
CA LYS A 299 -18.55 10.47 -18.25
C LYS A 299 -17.07 10.24 -18.53
N ASP A 300 -16.77 9.43 -19.55
CA ASP A 300 -15.41 9.09 -19.95
C ASP A 300 -14.52 8.58 -18.80
N PRO A 301 -14.84 7.39 -18.24
CA PRO A 301 -14.10 6.83 -17.10
C PRO A 301 -12.61 6.60 -17.39
N ALA A 302 -12.25 6.43 -18.66
CA ALA A 302 -10.86 6.27 -19.09
C ALA A 302 -10.01 7.52 -18.81
N ARG A 303 -10.60 8.72 -18.89
CA ARG A 303 -9.93 10.00 -18.56
C ARG A 303 -9.41 10.02 -17.11
N TYR A 304 -10.08 9.32 -16.20
CA TYR A 304 -9.72 9.26 -14.79
C TYR A 304 -8.85 8.05 -14.44
N GLY A 305 -8.46 7.24 -15.43
CA GLY A 305 -7.78 5.96 -15.19
C GLY A 305 -8.66 4.91 -14.52
N PHE A 306 -9.96 5.17 -14.35
CA PHE A 306 -10.89 4.25 -13.70
C PHE A 306 -11.30 3.14 -14.65
N LYS A 307 -10.81 1.94 -14.38
CA LYS A 307 -11.08 0.74 -15.17
C LYS A 307 -11.68 -0.37 -14.28
N PRO A 308 -12.97 -0.26 -13.91
CA PRO A 308 -13.60 -1.15 -12.94
C PRO A 308 -13.57 -2.62 -13.36
N LYS A 309 -13.54 -2.90 -14.66
CA LYS A 309 -13.46 -4.28 -15.20
C LYS A 309 -12.10 -4.92 -14.97
N GLU A 310 -11.02 -4.19 -15.23
CA GLU A 310 -9.65 -4.68 -14.98
C GLU A 310 -9.46 -4.87 -13.49
N LEU A 311 -9.96 -3.92 -12.69
CA LEU A 311 -9.86 -3.98 -11.24
C LEU A 311 -10.64 -5.14 -10.62
N LEU A 312 -11.88 -5.38 -11.06
CA LEU A 312 -12.65 -6.55 -10.66
C LEU A 312 -11.96 -7.86 -11.09
N SER A 313 -11.39 -7.91 -12.30
CA SER A 313 -10.62 -9.07 -12.75
C SER A 313 -9.44 -9.36 -11.83
N ASP A 314 -8.73 -8.31 -11.41
CA ASP A 314 -7.55 -8.44 -10.58
C ASP A 314 -7.91 -8.82 -9.15
N THR A 315 -8.92 -8.20 -8.55
CA THR A 315 -9.45 -8.60 -7.24
C THR A 315 -9.89 -10.07 -7.24
N LEU A 316 -10.67 -10.50 -8.23
CA LEU A 316 -11.07 -11.91 -8.35
C LEU A 316 -9.89 -12.85 -8.60
N GLN A 317 -8.81 -12.36 -9.21
CA GLN A 317 -7.61 -13.16 -9.39
C GLN A 317 -6.90 -13.42 -8.05
N VAL A 318 -6.92 -12.46 -7.12
CA VAL A 318 -6.40 -12.65 -5.75
C VAL A 318 -7.17 -13.79 -5.05
N PHE A 319 -8.50 -13.78 -5.10
CA PHE A 319 -9.32 -14.88 -4.57
C PHE A 319 -8.96 -16.22 -5.20
N LEU A 320 -8.81 -16.28 -6.53
CA LEU A 320 -8.42 -17.51 -7.23
C LEU A 320 -7.03 -18.01 -6.81
N ASN A 321 -6.07 -17.11 -6.62
CA ASN A 321 -4.71 -17.46 -6.22
C ASN A 321 -4.66 -18.13 -4.84
N LEU A 322 -5.56 -17.73 -3.93
CA LEU A 322 -5.63 -18.22 -2.55
C LEU A 322 -6.76 -19.25 -2.32
N SER A 323 -7.58 -19.55 -3.33
CA SER A 323 -8.77 -20.42 -3.23
C SER A 323 -8.50 -21.88 -2.83
N ASP A 324 -7.23 -22.31 -2.88
CA ASP A 324 -6.77 -23.63 -2.47
C ASP A 324 -6.21 -23.67 -1.04
N GLN A 325 -6.12 -22.52 -0.35
CA GLN A 325 -5.67 -22.44 1.04
C GLN A 325 -6.86 -22.52 2.00
N GLU A 326 -6.85 -23.47 2.93
CA GLU A 326 -7.96 -23.71 3.86
C GLU A 326 -8.12 -22.54 4.85
N GLU A 327 -7.01 -21.98 5.32
CA GLU A 327 -6.99 -20.83 6.22
C GLU A 327 -7.68 -19.61 5.60
N PHE A 328 -7.51 -19.40 4.29
CA PHE A 328 -8.16 -18.30 3.57
C PHE A 328 -9.65 -18.54 3.38
N VAL A 329 -10.07 -19.79 3.11
CA VAL A 329 -11.50 -20.15 3.03
C VAL A 329 -12.19 -19.89 4.37
N LEU A 330 -11.56 -20.31 5.48
CA LEU A 330 -12.07 -20.07 6.83
C LEU A 330 -12.15 -18.58 7.16
N ALA A 331 -11.12 -17.80 6.81
CA ALA A 331 -11.10 -16.36 7.03
C ALA A 331 -12.24 -15.62 6.29
N VAL A 332 -12.50 -15.98 5.03
CA VAL A 332 -13.62 -15.41 4.24
C VAL A 332 -14.96 -15.86 4.82
N ALA A 333 -15.08 -17.12 5.25
CA ALA A 333 -16.30 -17.62 5.90
C ALA A 333 -16.59 -16.89 7.24
N GLY A 334 -15.53 -16.50 7.95
CA GLY A 334 -15.60 -15.74 9.20
C GLY A 334 -15.89 -14.25 9.03
N ASP A 335 -15.81 -13.66 7.83
CA ASP A 335 -16.16 -12.26 7.61
C ASP A 335 -17.69 -12.05 7.61
N GLY A 336 -18.27 -11.85 8.79
CA GLY A 336 -19.69 -11.52 8.90
C GLY A 336 -20.09 -10.15 8.34
N ARG A 337 -19.14 -9.27 7.99
CA ARG A 337 -19.42 -7.87 7.63
C ARG A 337 -19.59 -7.65 6.13
N SER A 338 -18.66 -8.14 5.32
CA SER A 338 -18.60 -7.80 3.89
C SER A 338 -18.90 -9.01 2.99
N TYR A 339 -18.52 -10.21 3.41
CA TYR A 339 -18.78 -11.43 2.65
C TYR A 339 -20.28 -11.69 2.44
N LYS A 340 -20.64 -11.88 1.16
CA LYS A 340 -21.98 -12.25 0.70
C LYS A 340 -21.85 -13.09 -0.57
N TRP A 341 -22.36 -14.32 -0.56
CA TRP A 341 -22.28 -15.22 -1.72
C TRP A 341 -22.92 -14.62 -2.99
N GLU A 342 -23.96 -13.79 -2.85
CA GLU A 342 -24.63 -13.10 -3.95
C GLU A 342 -23.71 -12.13 -4.70
N LEU A 343 -22.73 -11.54 -4.01
CA LEU A 343 -21.75 -10.64 -4.64
C LEU A 343 -20.83 -11.43 -5.59
N PHE A 344 -20.44 -12.64 -5.20
CA PHE A 344 -19.64 -13.53 -6.06
C PHE A 344 -20.44 -14.03 -7.26
N GLU A 345 -21.72 -14.39 -7.10
CA GLU A 345 -22.57 -14.75 -8.24
C GLU A 345 -22.70 -13.60 -9.24
N ARG A 346 -22.93 -12.39 -8.74
CA ARG A 346 -22.98 -11.18 -9.57
C ARG A 346 -21.64 -10.92 -10.26
N ALA A 347 -20.53 -11.08 -9.55
CA ALA A 347 -19.20 -10.95 -10.13
C ALA A 347 -18.98 -11.97 -11.26
N VAL A 348 -19.37 -13.23 -11.06
CA VAL A 348 -19.32 -14.31 -12.06
C VAL A 348 -20.19 -13.97 -13.27
N MET A 349 -21.39 -13.43 -13.06
CA MET A 349 -22.26 -12.97 -14.14
C MET A 349 -21.60 -11.86 -14.98
N VAL A 350 -20.95 -10.89 -14.32
CA VAL A 350 -20.25 -9.77 -14.97
C VAL A 350 -19.06 -10.27 -15.79
N ILE A 351 -18.21 -11.15 -15.25
CA ILE A 351 -17.03 -11.67 -15.97
C ILE A 351 -17.42 -12.56 -17.15
N ARG A 352 -18.50 -13.37 -17.03
CA ARG A 352 -19.02 -14.18 -18.15
C ARG A 352 -19.57 -13.29 -19.26
N ARG A 353 -20.45 -12.34 -18.92
CA ARG A 353 -21.08 -11.44 -19.91
C ARG A 353 -20.06 -10.60 -20.68
N ARG A 354 -18.94 -10.25 -20.04
CA ARG A 354 -17.92 -9.37 -20.61
C ARG A 354 -16.67 -10.13 -21.09
N ALA A 355 -16.65 -11.47 -21.00
CA ALA A 355 -15.51 -12.33 -21.33
C ALA A 355 -14.18 -11.88 -20.67
N ILE A 356 -14.25 -11.46 -19.40
CA ILE A 356 -13.08 -10.94 -18.65
C ILE A 356 -12.17 -12.08 -18.17
N LYS A 357 -12.76 -13.20 -17.74
CA LYS A 357 -12.08 -14.42 -17.32
C LYS A 357 -12.63 -15.62 -18.10
N THR A 358 -11.86 -16.71 -18.10
CA THR A 358 -12.25 -17.96 -18.76
C THR A 358 -13.33 -18.70 -17.98
N GLU A 359 -14.13 -19.54 -18.66
CA GLU A 359 -15.18 -20.33 -18.01
C GLU A 359 -14.65 -21.27 -16.89
N PRO A 360 -13.48 -21.92 -17.02
CA PRO A 360 -12.88 -22.68 -15.91
C PRO A 360 -12.59 -21.82 -14.67
N GLN A 361 -12.11 -20.59 -14.85
CA GLN A 361 -11.87 -19.66 -13.73
C GLN A 361 -13.19 -19.23 -13.05
N ALA A 362 -14.26 -19.04 -13.84
CA ALA A 362 -15.59 -18.75 -13.29
C ALA A 362 -16.13 -19.93 -12.48
N GLN A 363 -15.94 -21.17 -12.96
CA GLN A 363 -16.32 -22.38 -12.21
C GLN A 363 -15.48 -22.54 -10.94
N GLN A 364 -14.18 -22.25 -10.99
CA GLN A 364 -13.32 -22.28 -9.82
C GLN A 364 -13.75 -21.27 -8.74
N LEU A 365 -14.18 -20.06 -9.13
CA LEU A 365 -14.76 -19.09 -8.19
C LEU A 365 -16.04 -19.62 -7.53
N LEU A 366 -16.95 -20.23 -8.30
CA LEU A 366 -18.18 -20.82 -7.73
C LEU A 366 -17.87 -21.99 -6.79
N ALA A 367 -16.90 -22.83 -7.14
CA ALA A 367 -16.45 -23.91 -6.27
C ALA A 367 -15.80 -23.37 -4.98
N PHE A 368 -15.06 -22.27 -5.06
CA PHE A 368 -14.54 -21.57 -3.90
C PHE A 368 -15.67 -21.06 -2.99
N VAL A 369 -16.69 -20.39 -3.55
CA VAL A 369 -17.86 -19.93 -2.78
C VAL A 369 -18.57 -21.10 -2.10
N ALA A 370 -18.74 -22.24 -2.79
CA ALA A 370 -19.34 -23.41 -2.18
C ALA A 370 -18.55 -23.92 -0.95
N LYS A 371 -17.21 -23.93 -1.02
CA LYS A 371 -16.36 -24.26 0.12
C LYS A 371 -16.49 -23.25 1.26
N VAL A 372 -16.59 -21.96 0.94
CA VAL A 372 -16.78 -20.90 1.95
C VAL A 372 -18.14 -21.05 2.65
N GLU A 373 -19.22 -21.33 1.91
CA GLU A 373 -20.53 -21.59 2.50
C GLU A 373 -20.54 -22.85 3.38
N GLU A 374 -19.86 -23.92 2.95
CA GLU A 374 -19.68 -25.12 3.78
C GLU A 374 -18.90 -24.81 5.07
N ALA A 375 -17.78 -24.07 4.95
CA ALA A 375 -17.01 -23.63 6.09
C ALA A 375 -17.82 -22.71 7.03
N LYS A 376 -18.63 -21.82 6.48
CA LYS A 376 -19.51 -20.91 7.25
C LYS A 376 -20.61 -21.67 7.99
N LEU A 377 -21.18 -22.71 7.37
CA LEU A 377 -22.13 -23.60 8.04
C LEU A 377 -21.46 -24.37 9.18
N LEU A 378 -20.20 -24.81 9.00
CA LEU A 378 -19.44 -25.47 10.06
C LEU A 378 -19.11 -24.50 11.21
N LEU A 379 -18.68 -23.28 10.92
CA LEU A 379 -18.43 -22.23 11.91
C LEU A 379 -19.72 -21.84 12.66
N GLY A 380 -20.83 -21.60 11.95
CA GLY A 380 -22.12 -21.31 12.57
C GLY A 380 -22.67 -22.50 13.37
N ALA A 381 -22.35 -23.73 12.96
CA ALA A 381 -22.68 -24.93 13.73
C ALA A 381 -21.86 -25.07 15.02
N GLU A 382 -20.68 -24.43 15.10
CA GLU A 382 -19.89 -24.27 16.34
C GLU A 382 -20.46 -23.16 17.24
N ASP A 383 -21.00 -22.08 16.68
CA ASP A 383 -21.69 -21.04 17.47
C ASP A 383 -23.03 -21.54 18.07
N ASP A 384 -23.65 -22.54 17.45
CA ASP A 384 -24.78 -23.30 18.01
C ASP A 384 -24.36 -24.35 19.07
N LEU A 385 -23.16 -24.20 19.63
CA LEU A 385 -22.61 -24.72 20.90
C LEU A 385 -23.58 -25.24 21.98
N GLY A 386 -24.64 -24.45 22.21
CA GLY A 386 -25.21 -24.29 23.55
C GLY A 386 -24.24 -23.57 24.49
N GLU A 387 -24.55 -23.49 25.79
CA GLU A 387 -23.66 -22.88 26.79
C GLU A 387 -22.30 -23.61 26.83
N ILE A 388 -21.26 -22.94 26.32
CA ILE A 388 -19.87 -23.37 26.46
C ILE A 388 -19.45 -23.07 27.91
N PRO A 389 -18.81 -24.03 28.63
CA PRO A 389 -18.26 -23.78 29.95
C PRO A 389 -17.33 -22.56 29.93
N HIS A 390 -17.52 -21.63 30.87
CA HIS A 390 -16.72 -20.39 30.95
C HIS A 390 -15.20 -20.64 31.02
N GLU A 391 -14.77 -21.82 31.48
CA GLU A 391 -13.36 -22.24 31.51
C GLU A 391 -12.74 -22.50 30.12
N PHE A 392 -13.56 -22.67 29.08
CA PHE A 392 -13.11 -22.91 27.69
C PHE A 392 -13.13 -21.64 26.83
N ILE A 393 -13.66 -20.55 27.36
CA ILE A 393 -13.86 -19.30 26.64
C ILE A 393 -12.67 -18.37 26.86
N ASP A 394 -12.16 -17.79 25.77
CA ASP A 394 -11.11 -16.77 25.82
C ASP A 394 -11.66 -15.49 26.51
N PRO A 395 -10.98 -14.99 27.55
CA PRO A 395 -11.45 -13.86 28.33
C PRO A 395 -11.47 -12.51 27.61
N LEU A 396 -10.77 -12.35 26.47
CA LEU A 396 -10.75 -11.10 25.70
C LEU A 396 -11.67 -11.14 24.48
N VAL A 397 -11.68 -12.26 23.73
CA VAL A 397 -12.47 -12.38 22.49
C VAL A 397 -13.79 -13.11 22.67
N ALA A 398 -14.03 -13.70 23.84
CA ALA A 398 -15.26 -14.42 24.21
C ALA A 398 -15.62 -15.60 23.27
N THR A 399 -14.63 -16.19 22.59
CA THR A 399 -14.75 -17.39 21.74
C THR A 399 -14.07 -18.59 22.39
N VAL A 400 -14.29 -19.82 21.88
CA VAL A 400 -13.61 -21.02 22.39
C VAL A 400 -12.10 -20.92 22.16
N MET A 401 -11.29 -21.23 23.18
CA MET A 401 -9.83 -21.29 23.05
C MET A 401 -9.40 -22.54 22.26
N HIS A 402 -8.53 -22.39 21.26
CA HIS A 402 -7.98 -23.50 20.48
C HIS A 402 -6.60 -23.95 20.96
N ASP A 403 -5.79 -23.01 21.45
CA ASP A 403 -4.48 -23.25 22.03
C ASP A 403 -4.34 -22.47 23.36
N PRO A 404 -4.92 -22.99 24.46
CA PRO A 404 -4.90 -22.30 25.74
C PRO A 404 -3.47 -22.20 26.30
N VAL A 405 -3.11 -20.98 26.70
CA VAL A 405 -1.83 -20.65 27.33
C VAL A 405 -2.05 -19.89 28.63
N LEU A 406 -1.26 -20.22 29.64
CA LEU A 406 -1.26 -19.58 30.94
C LEU A 406 -0.31 -18.38 30.95
N LEU A 407 -0.84 -17.23 31.35
CA LEU A 407 -0.05 -16.03 31.58
C LEU A 407 0.66 -16.13 32.95
N PRO A 408 2.00 -16.01 33.03
CA PRO A 408 2.75 -16.25 34.26
C PRO A 408 2.44 -15.22 35.36
N SER A 409 2.13 -13.98 34.99
CA SER A 409 1.85 -12.86 35.88
C SER A 409 0.42 -12.86 36.39
N SER A 410 -0.56 -12.82 35.49
CA SER A 410 -1.98 -12.77 35.87
C SER A 410 -2.58 -14.12 36.25
N LYS A 411 -1.89 -15.23 35.91
CA LYS A 411 -2.40 -16.61 36.06
C LYS A 411 -3.72 -16.86 35.32
N ILE A 412 -4.02 -16.01 34.34
CA ILE A 412 -5.19 -16.15 33.48
C ILE A 412 -4.81 -17.01 32.29
N ILE A 413 -5.74 -17.87 31.87
CA ILE A 413 -5.62 -18.68 30.67
C ILE A 413 -6.29 -17.92 29.52
N ILE A 414 -5.59 -17.83 28.41
CA ILE A 414 -6.03 -17.12 27.20
C ILE A 414 -5.59 -17.92 25.97
N ASP A 415 -6.21 -17.70 24.81
CA ASP A 415 -5.74 -18.32 23.58
C ASP A 415 -4.40 -17.73 23.12
N ARG A 416 -3.51 -18.59 22.61
CA ARG A 416 -2.20 -18.17 22.10
C ARG A 416 -2.31 -17.11 21.01
N SER A 417 -3.27 -17.23 20.10
CA SER A 417 -3.45 -16.27 19.00
C SER A 417 -3.83 -14.88 19.54
N THR A 418 -4.72 -14.83 20.53
CA THR A 418 -5.16 -13.61 21.21
C THR A 418 -3.99 -12.89 21.88
N ILE A 419 -3.20 -13.59 22.70
CA ILE A 419 -2.06 -12.96 23.39
C ILE A 419 -0.93 -12.59 22.41
N THR A 420 -0.72 -13.37 21.35
CA THR A 420 0.26 -13.04 20.30
C THR A 420 -0.12 -11.74 19.60
N SER A 421 -1.40 -11.60 19.22
CA SER A 421 -1.93 -10.37 18.62
C SER A 421 -1.80 -9.15 19.56
N HIS A 422 -2.08 -9.33 20.85
CA HIS A 422 -1.89 -8.28 21.85
C HIS A 422 -0.42 -7.83 21.98
N LEU A 423 0.50 -8.79 22.10
CA LEU A 423 1.93 -8.53 22.28
C LEU A 423 2.62 -7.92 21.04
N LEU A 424 1.99 -8.00 19.85
CA LEU A 424 2.43 -7.23 18.68
C LEU A 424 2.25 -5.72 18.87
N SER A 425 1.31 -5.31 19.74
CA SER A 425 0.96 -3.89 19.97
C SER A 425 1.41 -3.36 21.33
N ASP A 426 1.31 -4.15 22.40
CA ASP A 426 1.74 -3.77 23.76
C ASP A 426 2.48 -4.93 24.43
N SER A 427 3.72 -4.71 24.86
CA SER A 427 4.60 -5.72 25.46
C SER A 427 4.26 -6.02 26.94
N LYS A 428 2.97 -6.04 27.28
CA LYS A 428 2.46 -6.16 28.65
C LYS A 428 1.33 -7.16 28.73
N ASP A 429 1.14 -7.72 29.91
CA ASP A 429 0.00 -8.56 30.25
C ASP A 429 -1.29 -7.70 30.21
N PRO A 430 -2.32 -8.10 29.45
CA PRO A 430 -3.54 -7.32 29.26
C PRO A 430 -4.36 -7.13 30.54
N PHE A 431 -4.17 -7.96 31.57
CA PHE A 431 -4.99 -7.96 32.79
C PHE A 431 -4.36 -7.21 33.96
N ASN A 432 -3.03 -7.22 34.08
CA ASN A 432 -2.33 -6.57 35.19
C ASN A 432 -1.20 -5.61 34.76
N ARG A 433 -0.97 -5.46 33.45
CA ARG A 433 0.03 -4.57 32.84
C ARG A 433 1.47 -4.87 33.23
N ALA A 434 1.75 -6.06 33.74
CA ALA A 434 3.12 -6.52 33.99
C ALA A 434 3.85 -6.76 32.66
N PRO A 435 5.18 -6.55 32.57
CA PRO A 435 5.95 -6.87 31.36
C PRO A 435 5.80 -8.36 31.01
N LEU A 436 5.52 -8.67 29.74
CA LEU A 436 5.29 -10.03 29.28
C LEU A 436 5.87 -10.23 27.87
N SER A 437 6.61 -11.32 27.66
CA SER A 437 7.02 -11.79 26.34
C SER A 437 6.27 -13.06 25.94
N ILE A 438 6.12 -13.30 24.63
CA ILE A 438 5.47 -14.51 24.11
C ILE A 438 6.22 -15.80 24.50
N GLN A 439 7.51 -15.69 24.83
CA GLN A 439 8.32 -16.83 25.30
C GLN A 439 8.01 -17.21 26.74
N ASP A 440 7.41 -16.30 27.52
CA ASP A 440 7.12 -16.52 28.94
C ASP A 440 5.76 -17.21 29.17
N VAL A 441 4.94 -17.36 28.13
CA VAL A 441 3.63 -18.01 28.21
C VAL A 441 3.78 -19.53 28.24
N VAL A 442 3.02 -20.18 29.12
CA VAL A 442 3.10 -21.63 29.34
C VAL A 442 1.91 -22.32 28.68
N SER A 443 2.14 -23.27 27.78
CA SER A 443 1.04 -24.04 27.17
C SER A 443 0.30 -24.88 28.22
N ASP A 444 -1.02 -24.96 28.11
CA ASP A 444 -1.86 -25.85 28.91
C ASP A 444 -2.40 -27.02 28.06
N PRO A 445 -1.63 -28.12 27.93
CA PRO A 445 -2.03 -29.26 27.12
C PRO A 445 -3.24 -30.02 27.70
N GLU A 446 -3.45 -29.96 29.01
CA GLU A 446 -4.54 -30.67 29.68
C GLU A 446 -5.88 -29.97 29.39
N LEU A 447 -5.92 -28.64 29.50
CA LEU A 447 -7.10 -27.88 29.12
C LEU A 447 -7.38 -27.99 27.62
N LYS A 448 -6.33 -27.96 26.78
CA LYS A 448 -6.46 -28.17 25.34
C LYS A 448 -7.13 -29.51 25.00
N ALA A 449 -6.71 -30.59 25.67
CA ALA A 449 -7.31 -31.92 25.50
C ALA A 449 -8.78 -31.94 25.94
N ARG A 450 -9.12 -31.32 27.08
CA ARG A 450 -10.51 -31.19 27.56
C ARG A 450 -11.40 -30.41 26.60
N ILE A 451 -10.90 -29.31 26.03
CA ILE A 451 -11.63 -28.52 25.02
C ILE A 451 -11.85 -29.37 23.76
N GLN A 452 -10.84 -30.10 23.30
CA GLN A 452 -10.97 -30.98 22.13
C GLN A 452 -11.96 -32.11 22.36
N GLU A 453 -11.93 -32.77 23.52
CA GLU A 453 -12.90 -33.81 23.89
C GLU A 453 -14.32 -33.25 23.93
N PHE A 454 -14.52 -32.07 24.53
CA PHE A 454 -15.80 -31.37 24.56
C PHE A 454 -16.34 -31.06 23.15
N LEU A 455 -15.48 -30.55 22.26
CA LEU A 455 -15.85 -30.26 20.87
C LEU A 455 -16.20 -31.54 20.10
N VAL A 456 -15.46 -32.64 20.31
CA VAL A 456 -15.72 -33.94 19.66
C VAL A 456 -17.02 -34.58 20.15
N GLU A 457 -17.28 -34.57 21.46
CA GLU A 457 -18.51 -35.10 22.06
C GLU A 457 -19.73 -34.34 21.56
N ARG A 458 -19.63 -33.02 21.46
CA ARG A 458 -20.71 -32.18 20.93
C ARG A 458 -20.93 -32.37 19.43
N ARG A 459 -19.87 -32.50 18.64
CA ARG A 459 -19.97 -32.83 17.21
C ARG A 459 -20.66 -34.18 16.99
N LYS A 460 -20.39 -35.20 17.83
CA LYS A 460 -21.09 -36.50 17.79
C LYS A 460 -22.58 -36.38 18.14
N ASN A 461 -22.93 -35.67 19.20
CA ASN A 461 -24.32 -35.48 19.61
C ASN A 461 -25.16 -34.71 18.57
N LYS A 462 -24.54 -33.87 17.74
CA LYS A 462 -25.24 -33.14 16.65
C LYS A 462 -25.55 -34.05 15.45
N MET A 463 -24.70 -35.05 15.18
CA MET A 463 -24.95 -36.05 14.12
C MET A 463 -26.08 -37.02 14.49
N ASP A 464 -26.20 -37.42 15.76
CA ASP A 464 -27.30 -38.29 16.24
C ASP A 464 -28.68 -37.60 16.29
N VAL A 465 -28.73 -36.26 16.25
CA VAL A 465 -29.99 -35.48 16.26
C VAL A 465 -30.48 -35.14 14.85
N THR A 466 -29.68 -35.41 13.82
CA THR A 466 -29.98 -35.12 12.41
C THR A 466 -30.34 -36.36 11.57
N GLU A 467 -30.36 -37.56 12.17
CA GLU A 467 -31.05 -38.78 11.66
C GLU A 467 -32.48 -38.88 12.22
#